data_AF-A0A2N5V158-F1
#
_entry.id   AF-A0A2N5V158-F1
#
_cell.length_a   1.000
_cell.length_b   1.000
_cell.length_c   1.000
_cell.angle_alpha   90.00
_cell.angle_beta   90.00
_cell.angle_gamma   90.00
#
_symmetry.space_group_name_H-M   'P 1'
#
loop_
_entity.id
_entity.type
_entity.pdbx_description
1 polymer ?
#
loop_
_entity_poly.entity_id
_entity_poly.type
_entity_poly.pdbx_seq_one_letter_code
_entity_poly.pdbx_strand_id
1 'polypeptide(L)'
;MEITFILLSSLVLSSVEAVQLGQQQIHLSLSPADDSGPSSLPDWIVRHAGPIAPFHQIGSYEPPPTSCKVVQVNQLQRHGSRYPTAKVNKRIQRAIRKLQQASHLHESISFLTKYQYRLGEDSLLPLGASESFNAGVQLASRYPHLVDPQHLPFIRASSSQRVVHSAHNFSSGFAAHIGIPLHSIKPIVISEDHHSNNTLDNNSCPSRKSNRKKKQWLKTFGAKITDRLNSLAVNAGLDNKDTLALMQASLLFLKPPSPS
;
A
#
# COMPACT_ATOMS: atom_id res chain seq x y z
N MET A 1 -53.07 11.79 51.68
CA MET A 1 -53.95 12.64 50.85
C MET A 1 -53.17 13.90 50.53
N GLU A 2 -52.69 14.19 49.34
CA GLU A 2 -52.65 13.52 48.05
C GLU A 2 -51.25 13.83 47.49
N ILE A 3 -50.57 12.78 47.04
CA ILE A 3 -49.39 12.85 46.18
C ILE A 3 -49.94 12.63 44.78
N THR A 4 -49.40 13.36 43.79
CA THR A 4 -49.35 13.08 42.33
C THR A 4 -49.82 14.27 41.48
N PHE A 5 -48.86 15.11 41.06
CA PHE A 5 -48.96 15.92 39.84
C PHE A 5 -47.70 15.69 39.00
N ILE A 6 -47.79 14.65 38.17
CA ILE A 6 -47.37 14.59 36.76
C ILE A 6 -46.15 15.44 36.36
N LEU A 7 -44.96 14.83 36.41
CA LEU A 7 -43.80 15.17 35.58
C LEU A 7 -43.96 14.48 34.22
N LEU A 8 -44.39 15.22 33.20
CA LEU A 8 -44.47 14.75 31.81
C LEU A 8 -43.93 15.86 30.90
N SER A 9 -42.61 15.93 30.74
CA SER A 9 -41.95 16.66 29.63
C SER A 9 -40.42 16.55 29.70
N SER A 10 -39.85 15.34 29.61
CA SER A 10 -38.39 15.21 29.40
C SER A 10 -37.94 13.94 28.64
N LEU A 11 -38.82 13.33 27.85
CA LEU A 11 -38.49 12.10 27.10
C LEU A 11 -39.05 12.13 25.66
N VAL A 12 -38.77 13.19 24.90
CA VAL A 12 -38.94 13.19 23.42
C VAL A 12 -37.81 13.95 22.69
N LEU A 13 -36.71 14.31 23.38
CA LEU A 13 -35.60 15.07 22.78
C LEU A 13 -34.28 14.29 22.70
N SER A 14 -34.30 12.95 22.63
CA SER A 14 -33.09 12.14 22.43
C SER A 14 -33.07 11.32 21.12
N SER A 15 -34.07 11.48 20.25
CA SER A 15 -34.16 10.74 18.98
C SER A 15 -34.05 11.61 17.72
N VAL A 16 -33.95 12.94 17.85
CA VAL A 16 -33.82 13.85 16.69
C VAL A 16 -32.36 14.28 16.44
N GLU A 17 -31.48 14.24 17.44
CA GLU A 17 -30.05 14.56 17.26
C GLU A 17 -29.24 13.42 16.60
N ALA A 18 -29.76 12.19 16.61
CA ALA A 18 -29.07 11.04 16.00
C ALA A 18 -29.27 10.92 14.48
N VAL A 19 -30.21 11.67 13.88
CA VAL A 19 -30.48 11.64 12.43
C VAL A 19 -29.72 12.74 11.68
N GLN A 20 -29.22 13.76 12.38
CA GLN A 20 -28.50 14.90 11.79
C GLN A 20 -26.96 14.78 11.82
N LEU A 21 -26.41 13.59 12.10
CA LEU A 21 -24.96 13.29 12.02
C LEU A 21 -24.57 12.47 10.78
N GLY A 22 -25.53 12.17 9.89
CA GLY A 22 -25.34 11.33 8.70
C GLY A 22 -25.11 12.07 7.37
N GLN A 23 -24.96 13.40 7.37
CA GLN A 23 -24.88 14.21 6.14
C GLN A 23 -23.77 15.26 6.11
N GLN A 24 -22.73 15.12 6.93
CA GLN A 24 -21.46 15.80 6.62
C GLN A 24 -20.82 15.08 5.43
N GLN A 25 -21.18 15.56 4.24
CA GLN A 25 -20.45 15.36 3.01
C GLN A 25 -19.00 15.79 3.30
N ILE A 26 -18.13 14.81 3.56
CA ILE A 26 -16.71 15.04 3.72
C ILE A 26 -16.23 15.56 2.37
N HIS A 27 -16.23 16.88 2.21
CA HIS A 27 -15.54 17.56 1.14
C HIS A 27 -14.05 17.34 1.41
N LEU A 28 -13.54 16.17 1.01
CA LEU A 28 -12.10 15.94 0.87
C LEU A 28 -11.64 16.84 -0.27
N SER A 29 -11.39 18.09 0.07
CA SER A 29 -10.51 18.98 -0.67
C SER A 29 -9.15 18.27 -0.72
N LEU A 30 -8.91 17.51 -1.79
CA LEU A 30 -7.58 17.06 -2.14
C LEU A 30 -6.79 18.30 -2.53
N SER A 31 -6.15 18.93 -1.55
CA SER A 31 -5.07 19.86 -1.81
C SER A 31 -4.04 19.15 -2.69
N PRO A 32 -3.43 19.84 -3.67
CA PRO A 32 -2.28 19.30 -4.38
C PRO A 32 -1.27 18.89 -3.31
N ALA A 33 -0.77 17.66 -3.41
CA ALA A 33 0.08 17.03 -2.42
C ALA A 33 1.15 18.02 -1.92
N ASP A 34 0.92 18.57 -0.74
CA ASP A 34 1.93 19.32 0.00
C ASP A 34 2.90 18.25 0.52
N ASP A 35 4.13 18.28 0.03
CA ASP A 35 5.20 17.29 0.22
C ASP A 35 5.77 17.33 1.66
N SER A 36 4.96 17.77 2.63
CA SER A 36 5.35 18.12 4.00
C SER A 36 4.60 17.33 5.09
N GLY A 37 4.08 16.14 4.75
CA GLY A 37 3.63 15.11 5.71
C GLY A 37 4.75 14.12 6.11
N PRO A 38 4.59 13.35 7.21
CA PRO A 38 5.70 12.75 7.96
C PRO A 38 6.55 11.78 7.12
N SER A 39 7.81 12.19 6.89
CA SER A 39 8.94 11.41 6.36
C SER A 39 8.65 10.62 5.07
N SER A 40 8.44 11.35 3.98
CA SER A 40 8.60 10.81 2.62
C SER A 40 10.06 10.41 2.39
N LEU A 41 10.28 9.23 1.82
CA LEU A 41 11.62 8.83 1.34
C LEU A 41 12.08 9.85 0.27
N PRO A 42 13.38 10.21 0.22
CA PRO A 42 13.90 11.05 -0.85
C PRO A 42 13.50 10.53 -2.24
N ASP A 43 13.13 11.42 -3.16
CA ASP A 43 12.65 11.06 -4.50
C ASP A 43 13.63 10.14 -5.25
N TRP A 44 14.94 10.40 -5.14
CA TRP A 44 15.95 9.53 -5.74
C TRP A 44 15.91 8.10 -5.17
N ILE A 45 15.57 7.89 -3.89
CA ILE A 45 15.42 6.54 -3.32
C ILE A 45 14.17 5.88 -3.91
N VAL A 46 13.06 6.61 -3.95
CA VAL A 46 11.78 6.12 -4.47
C VAL A 46 11.94 5.68 -5.93
N ARG A 47 12.59 6.49 -6.78
CA ARG A 47 12.84 6.17 -8.20
C ARG A 47 13.78 4.98 -8.42
N HIS A 48 14.61 4.62 -7.44
CA HIS A 48 15.56 3.51 -7.53
C HIS A 48 15.15 2.27 -6.71
N ALA A 49 14.01 2.32 -6.01
CA ALA A 49 13.49 1.20 -5.23
C ALA A 49 12.79 0.12 -6.10
N GLY A 50 12.57 0.38 -7.39
CA GLY A 50 11.94 -0.60 -8.30
C GLY A 50 10.54 -1.00 -7.82
N PRO A 51 10.17 -2.30 -7.82
CA PRO A 51 8.80 -2.74 -7.55
C PRO A 51 8.36 -2.65 -6.08
N ILE A 52 9.20 -2.11 -5.20
CA ILE A 52 8.88 -1.86 -3.78
C ILE A 52 8.79 -0.35 -3.47
N ALA A 53 9.02 0.51 -4.47
CA ALA A 53 8.73 1.93 -4.36
C ALA A 53 7.24 2.14 -4.09
N PRO A 54 6.86 3.07 -3.19
CA PRO A 54 5.51 3.62 -3.19
C PRO A 54 5.13 4.18 -4.56
N PHE A 55 3.83 4.28 -4.82
CA PHE A 55 3.36 4.91 -6.05
C PHE A 55 3.88 6.34 -6.14
N HIS A 56 4.43 6.69 -7.30
CA HIS A 56 4.86 8.03 -7.64
C HIS A 56 4.59 8.27 -9.12
N GLN A 57 4.14 9.47 -9.44
CA GLN A 57 3.85 9.86 -10.81
C GLN A 57 5.15 10.14 -11.57
N ILE A 58 5.27 9.58 -12.78
CA ILE A 58 6.46 9.72 -13.64
C ILE A 58 6.34 10.81 -14.71
N GLY A 59 5.15 11.38 -14.88
CA GLY A 59 4.86 12.43 -15.86
C GLY A 59 3.42 12.92 -15.75
N SER A 60 3.07 13.98 -16.48
CA SER A 60 1.71 14.51 -16.51
C SER A 60 0.81 13.73 -17.45
N TYR A 61 -0.50 13.77 -17.19
CA TYR A 61 -1.50 13.24 -18.12
C TYR A 61 -1.77 14.28 -19.21
N GLU A 62 -1.58 13.87 -20.46
CA GLU A 62 -1.95 14.67 -21.63
C GLU A 62 -3.34 14.22 -22.13
N PRO A 63 -4.36 15.10 -22.14
CA PRO A 63 -5.67 14.76 -22.68
C PRO A 63 -5.59 14.57 -24.21
N PRO A 64 -6.55 13.82 -24.81
CA PRO A 64 -6.66 13.76 -26.26
C PRO A 64 -6.84 15.14 -26.89
N PRO A 65 -6.51 15.30 -28.20
CA PRO A 65 -6.80 16.52 -28.93
C PRO A 65 -8.26 16.94 -28.80
N THR A 66 -8.55 18.24 -28.93
CA THR A 66 -9.91 18.81 -28.74
C THR A 66 -10.97 18.21 -29.68
N SER A 67 -10.57 17.68 -30.84
CA SER A 67 -11.44 16.98 -31.78
C SER A 67 -11.74 15.52 -31.43
N CYS A 68 -11.10 14.97 -30.39
CA CYS A 68 -11.21 13.57 -29.99
C CYS A 68 -11.91 13.44 -28.63
N LYS A 69 -12.72 12.41 -28.47
CA LYS A 69 -13.35 12.04 -27.20
C LYS A 69 -12.96 10.62 -26.82
N VAL A 70 -12.57 10.42 -25.56
CA VAL A 70 -12.36 9.07 -25.01
C VAL A 70 -13.73 8.39 -24.89
N VAL A 71 -13.89 7.23 -25.51
CA VAL A 71 -15.14 6.44 -25.47
C VAL A 71 -15.04 5.20 -24.56
N GLN A 72 -13.82 4.76 -24.24
CA GLN A 72 -13.57 3.61 -23.37
C GLN A 72 -12.19 3.75 -22.71
N VAL A 73 -12.09 3.29 -21.46
CA VAL A 73 -10.83 3.21 -20.72
C VAL A 73 -10.69 1.83 -20.08
N ASN A 74 -9.50 1.24 -20.16
CA ASN A 74 -9.14 0.03 -19.44
C ASN A 74 -7.92 0.34 -18.57
N GLN A 75 -8.07 0.24 -17.25
CA GLN A 75 -6.98 0.44 -16.29
C GLN A 75 -6.50 -0.91 -15.75
N LEU A 76 -5.23 -1.23 -15.98
CA LEU A 76 -4.54 -2.34 -15.32
C LEU A 76 -3.69 -1.78 -14.19
N GLN A 77 -4.03 -2.16 -12.96
CA GLN A 77 -3.36 -1.65 -11.76
C GLN A 77 -2.86 -2.81 -10.89
N ARG A 78 -1.65 -2.64 -10.34
CA ARG A 78 -1.11 -3.52 -9.31
C ARG A 78 -1.71 -3.16 -7.95
N HIS A 79 -1.72 -4.12 -7.01
CA HIS A 79 -1.98 -3.80 -5.60
C HIS A 79 -1.09 -2.63 -5.12
N GLY A 80 -1.59 -1.87 -4.15
CA GLY A 80 -0.83 -0.78 -3.52
C GLY A 80 0.32 -1.28 -2.64
N SER A 81 0.99 -0.34 -1.99
CA SER A 81 2.06 -0.56 -1.01
C SER A 81 1.65 -1.57 0.07
N ARG A 82 2.54 -2.49 0.41
CA ARG A 82 2.25 -3.63 1.30
C ARG A 82 3.42 -3.99 2.21
N TYR A 83 3.12 -4.75 3.25
CA TYR A 83 4.14 -5.41 4.06
C TYR A 83 4.94 -6.45 3.24
N PRO A 84 6.16 -6.81 3.66
CA PRO A 84 6.93 -7.87 3.03
C PRO A 84 6.18 -9.20 3.00
N THR A 85 6.53 -10.04 2.03
CA THR A 85 6.11 -11.45 2.05
C THR A 85 6.73 -12.20 3.21
N ALA A 86 6.11 -13.29 3.66
CA ALA A 86 6.66 -14.18 4.70
C ALA A 86 8.14 -14.53 4.50
N LYS A 87 8.52 -14.87 3.26
CA LYS A 87 9.91 -15.21 2.90
C LYS A 87 10.88 -14.05 3.08
N VAL A 88 10.46 -12.84 2.75
CA VAL A 88 11.26 -11.62 2.92
C VAL A 88 11.32 -11.24 4.39
N ASN A 89 10.21 -11.30 5.14
CA ASN A 89 10.16 -11.11 6.60
C ASN A 89 11.19 -11.99 7.31
N LYS A 90 11.17 -13.31 7.06
CA LYS A 90 12.14 -14.26 7.62
C LYS A 90 13.59 -13.88 7.26
N ARG A 91 13.83 -13.35 6.06
CA ARG A 91 15.17 -12.93 5.63
C ARG A 91 15.63 -11.67 6.39
N ILE A 92 14.75 -10.68 6.53
CA ILE A 92 15.01 -9.42 7.25
C ILE A 92 15.28 -9.70 8.74
N GLN A 93 14.40 -10.45 9.40
CA GLN A 93 14.57 -10.78 10.83
C GLN A 93 15.88 -11.52 11.10
N ARG A 94 16.28 -12.45 10.22
CA ARG A 94 17.58 -13.12 10.35
C ARG A 94 18.74 -12.12 10.24
N ALA A 95 18.68 -11.20 9.28
CA ALA A 95 19.73 -10.19 9.10
C ALA A 95 19.84 -9.25 10.30
N ILE A 96 18.70 -8.81 10.86
CA ILE A 96 18.66 -7.99 12.07
C ILE A 96 19.22 -8.76 13.27
N ARG A 97 18.83 -10.02 13.47
CA ARG A 97 19.37 -10.86 14.56
C ARG A 97 20.88 -11.02 14.47
N LYS A 98 21.43 -11.25 13.27
CA LYS A 98 22.88 -11.31 13.03
C LYS A 98 23.59 -10.02 13.45
N LEU A 99 23.01 -8.86 13.10
CA LEU A 99 23.53 -7.56 13.51
C LEU A 99 23.46 -7.37 15.03
N GLN A 100 22.37 -7.80 15.67
CA GLN A 100 22.19 -7.72 17.13
C GLN A 100 23.11 -8.67 17.91
N GLN A 101 23.58 -9.75 17.28
CA GLN A 101 24.52 -10.72 17.85
C GLN A 101 25.99 -10.40 17.53
N ALA A 102 26.24 -9.32 16.79
CA ALA A 102 27.60 -8.86 16.49
C ALA A 102 28.33 -8.53 17.81
N SER A 103 29.61 -8.90 17.91
CA SER A 103 30.41 -8.62 19.12
C SER A 103 30.69 -7.12 19.28
N HIS A 104 30.67 -6.37 18.19
CA HIS A 104 30.78 -4.92 18.18
C HIS A 104 30.01 -4.33 17.00
N LEU A 105 29.24 -3.27 17.25
CA LEU A 105 28.56 -2.48 16.23
C LEU A 105 29.16 -1.08 16.19
N HIS A 106 29.48 -0.61 14.99
CA HIS A 106 29.86 0.78 14.76
C HIS A 106 28.72 1.73 15.14
N GLU A 107 29.06 2.92 15.64
CA GLU A 107 28.11 3.91 16.17
C GLU A 107 27.00 4.24 15.17
N SER A 108 27.33 4.36 13.88
CA SER A 108 26.38 4.66 12.79
C SER A 108 25.25 3.63 12.61
N ILE A 109 25.39 2.43 13.16
CA ILE A 109 24.36 1.37 13.12
C ILE A 109 23.99 0.86 14.52
N SER A 110 24.42 1.56 15.57
CA SER A 110 24.18 1.20 16.97
C SER A 110 22.69 1.17 17.34
N PHE A 111 21.85 1.94 16.64
CA PHE A 111 20.38 1.93 16.81
C PHE A 111 19.77 0.53 16.62
N LEU A 112 20.44 -0.36 15.88
CA LEU A 112 19.97 -1.73 15.65
C LEU A 112 19.96 -2.60 16.92
N THR A 113 20.75 -2.25 17.93
CA THR A 113 20.75 -2.95 19.24
C THR A 113 19.38 -2.90 19.91
N LYS A 114 18.69 -1.76 19.82
CA LYS A 114 17.37 -1.53 20.41
C LYS A 114 16.23 -1.69 19.39
N TYR A 115 16.57 -1.83 18.11
CA TYR A 115 15.59 -1.94 17.05
C TYR A 115 14.74 -3.21 17.19
N GLN A 116 13.41 -3.04 17.22
CA GLN A 116 12.46 -4.14 17.25
C GLN A 116 11.74 -4.24 15.91
N TYR A 117 11.88 -5.39 15.25
CA TYR A 117 11.19 -5.65 13.99
C TYR A 117 9.71 -5.95 14.23
N ARG A 118 8.83 -5.03 13.82
CA ARG A 118 7.37 -5.10 14.04
C ARG A 118 6.53 -4.97 12.77
N LEU A 119 7.12 -5.27 11.60
CA LEU A 119 6.37 -5.23 10.35
C LEU A 119 5.38 -6.40 10.28
N GLY A 120 4.21 -6.13 9.70
CA GLY A 120 3.24 -7.16 9.35
C GLY A 120 3.74 -8.06 8.19
N GLU A 121 2.84 -8.85 7.64
CA GLU A 121 3.13 -9.81 6.58
C GLU A 121 2.08 -9.74 5.48
N ASP A 122 2.53 -9.62 4.23
CA ASP A 122 1.81 -9.70 2.95
C ASP A 122 0.63 -8.74 2.71
N SER A 123 0.00 -8.26 3.77
CA SER A 123 -1.15 -7.38 3.79
C SER A 123 -0.85 -5.99 3.26
N LEU A 124 -1.90 -5.38 2.70
CA LEU A 124 -1.87 -4.01 2.22
C LEU A 124 -1.56 -3.05 3.38
N LEU A 125 -0.69 -2.08 3.15
CA LEU A 125 -0.43 -1.00 4.09
C LEU A 125 -1.58 0.02 4.04
N PRO A 126 -1.79 0.82 5.10
CA PRO A 126 -2.66 2.00 5.03
C PRO A 126 -2.29 2.93 3.86
N LEU A 127 -0.99 3.10 3.61
CA LEU A 127 -0.48 3.80 2.42
C LEU A 127 -0.99 3.16 1.13
N GLY A 128 -0.92 1.84 0.98
CA GLY A 128 -1.39 1.13 -0.21
C GLY A 128 -2.90 1.18 -0.41
N ALA A 129 -3.67 1.23 0.68
CA ALA A 129 -5.10 1.47 0.64
C ALA A 129 -5.39 2.89 0.09
N SER A 130 -4.70 3.90 0.62
CA SER A 130 -4.80 5.29 0.15
C SER A 130 -4.39 5.46 -1.32
N GLU A 131 -3.27 4.85 -1.74
CA GLU A 131 -2.85 4.83 -3.16
C GLU A 131 -3.96 4.26 -4.06
N SER A 132 -4.59 3.16 -3.64
CA SER A 132 -5.65 2.52 -4.42
C SER A 132 -6.92 3.39 -4.46
N PHE A 133 -7.30 3.99 -3.34
CA PHE A 133 -8.42 4.92 -3.24
C PHE A 133 -8.21 6.15 -4.14
N ASN A 134 -7.05 6.79 -4.04
CA ASN A 134 -6.68 7.95 -4.85
C ASN A 134 -6.66 7.62 -6.34
N ALA A 135 -6.25 6.41 -6.73
CA ALA A 135 -6.33 5.96 -8.12
C ALA A 135 -7.79 5.86 -8.62
N GLY A 136 -8.73 5.43 -7.76
CA GLY A 136 -10.16 5.41 -8.07
C GLY A 136 -10.74 6.81 -8.27
N VAL A 137 -10.42 7.74 -7.35
CA VAL A 137 -10.78 9.16 -7.47
C VAL A 137 -10.21 9.75 -8.76
N GLN A 138 -8.93 9.48 -9.04
CA GLN A 138 -8.26 10.01 -10.23
C GLN A 138 -8.93 9.51 -11.52
N LEU A 139 -9.29 8.23 -11.61
CA LEU A 139 -9.95 7.70 -12.81
C LEU A 139 -11.31 8.36 -13.03
N ALA A 140 -12.14 8.43 -11.98
CA ALA A 140 -13.47 9.04 -12.05
C ALA A 140 -13.40 10.53 -12.41
N SER A 141 -12.48 11.26 -11.79
CA SER A 141 -12.24 12.68 -12.06
C SER A 141 -11.73 12.95 -13.47
N ARG A 142 -10.92 12.04 -14.02
CA ARG A 142 -10.32 12.22 -15.36
C ARG A 142 -11.31 11.93 -16.48
N TYR A 143 -12.27 11.05 -16.28
CA TYR A 143 -13.23 10.64 -17.31
C TYR A 143 -14.69 10.79 -16.84
N PRO A 144 -15.11 12.00 -16.41
CA PRO A 144 -16.43 12.21 -15.80
C PRO A 144 -17.56 11.94 -16.80
N HIS A 145 -17.30 12.03 -18.11
CA HIS A 145 -18.29 11.78 -19.16
C HIS A 145 -18.50 10.30 -19.50
N LEU A 146 -17.70 9.39 -18.92
CA LEU A 146 -17.84 7.94 -19.13
C LEU A 146 -18.56 7.24 -17.97
N VAL A 147 -18.80 7.94 -16.87
CA VAL A 147 -19.16 7.32 -15.60
C VAL A 147 -20.25 8.14 -14.92
N ASP A 148 -21.27 7.45 -14.44
CA ASP A 148 -22.35 8.03 -13.64
C ASP A 148 -22.97 6.94 -12.75
N PRO A 149 -23.93 7.24 -11.86
CA PRO A 149 -24.54 6.24 -10.99
C PRO A 149 -25.24 5.07 -11.72
N GLN A 150 -25.56 5.22 -13.01
CA GLN A 150 -26.17 4.19 -13.87
C GLN A 150 -25.11 3.43 -14.68
N HIS A 151 -23.94 4.04 -14.94
CA HIS A 151 -22.83 3.50 -15.70
C HIS A 151 -21.57 3.33 -14.83
N LEU A 152 -21.60 2.31 -13.96
CA LEU A 152 -20.49 1.96 -13.07
C LEU A 152 -19.39 1.15 -13.79
N PRO A 153 -18.12 1.26 -13.37
CA PRO A 153 -17.03 0.50 -13.97
C PRO A 153 -17.15 -0.99 -13.64
N PHE A 154 -16.80 -1.83 -14.61
CA PHE A 154 -16.61 -3.25 -14.40
C PHE A 154 -15.21 -3.54 -13.86
N ILE A 155 -15.12 -4.09 -12.64
CA ILE A 155 -13.84 -4.30 -11.95
C ILE A 155 -13.60 -5.80 -11.74
N ARG A 156 -12.38 -6.24 -12.05
CA ARG A 156 -11.88 -7.60 -11.75
C ARG A 156 -10.65 -7.52 -10.88
N ALA A 157 -10.48 -8.48 -9.97
CA ALA A 157 -9.34 -8.60 -9.09
C ALA A 157 -8.85 -10.04 -9.05
N SER A 158 -7.53 -10.23 -9.00
CA SER A 158 -6.95 -11.52 -8.67
C SER A 158 -7.13 -11.83 -7.17
N SER A 159 -7.31 -13.09 -6.78
CA SER A 159 -7.77 -13.46 -5.44
C SER A 159 -6.76 -13.29 -4.30
N SER A 160 -5.54 -12.81 -4.56
CA SER A 160 -4.64 -12.41 -3.49
C SER A 160 -5.29 -11.31 -2.63
N GLN A 161 -5.34 -11.51 -1.32
CA GLN A 161 -6.03 -10.60 -0.38
C GLN A 161 -5.67 -9.12 -0.57
N ARG A 162 -4.38 -8.81 -0.74
CA ARG A 162 -3.90 -7.44 -1.01
C ARG A 162 -4.42 -6.85 -2.31
N VAL A 163 -4.64 -7.67 -3.34
CA VAL A 163 -5.19 -7.24 -4.64
C VAL A 163 -6.68 -6.98 -4.49
N VAL A 164 -7.41 -7.88 -3.81
CA VAL A 164 -8.83 -7.71 -3.49
C VAL A 164 -9.06 -6.45 -2.64
N HIS A 165 -8.27 -6.23 -1.59
CA HIS A 165 -8.34 -5.02 -0.78
C HIS A 165 -8.02 -3.77 -1.59
N SER A 166 -7.02 -3.79 -2.47
CA SER A 166 -6.75 -2.67 -3.37
C SER A 166 -7.92 -2.38 -4.32
N ALA A 167 -8.54 -3.42 -4.89
CA ALA A 167 -9.71 -3.25 -5.77
C ALA A 167 -10.91 -2.66 -5.01
N HIS A 168 -11.15 -3.06 -3.77
CA HIS A 168 -12.17 -2.44 -2.93
C HIS A 168 -11.86 -0.98 -2.60
N ASN A 169 -10.62 -0.66 -2.22
CA ASN A 169 -10.25 0.73 -1.93
C ASN A 169 -10.36 1.62 -3.18
N PHE A 170 -9.94 1.12 -4.35
CA PHE A 170 -10.17 1.77 -5.64
C PHE A 170 -11.66 2.01 -5.90
N SER A 171 -12.48 0.98 -5.71
CA SER A 171 -13.94 1.05 -5.87
C SER A 171 -14.56 2.10 -4.95
N SER A 172 -14.13 2.16 -3.69
CA SER A 172 -14.57 3.16 -2.72
C SER A 172 -14.16 4.58 -3.12
N GLY A 173 -12.93 4.79 -3.59
CA GLY A 173 -12.47 6.10 -4.05
C GLY A 173 -13.24 6.59 -5.29
N PHE A 174 -13.49 5.68 -6.22
CA PHE A 174 -14.32 5.95 -7.38
C PHE A 174 -15.75 6.32 -6.96
N ALA A 175 -16.38 5.50 -6.11
CA ALA A 175 -17.74 5.73 -5.60
C ALA A 175 -17.88 7.04 -4.84
N ALA A 176 -16.89 7.36 -3.99
CA ALA A 176 -16.82 8.63 -3.27
C ALA A 176 -16.80 9.82 -4.23
N HIS A 177 -16.01 9.75 -5.30
CA HIS A 177 -15.90 10.84 -6.27
C HIS A 177 -17.21 11.10 -7.01
N ILE A 178 -17.94 10.05 -7.41
CA ILE A 178 -19.21 10.19 -8.14
C ILE A 178 -20.44 10.34 -7.24
N GLY A 179 -20.24 10.42 -5.91
CA GLY A 179 -21.30 10.70 -4.94
C GLY A 179 -22.28 9.55 -4.68
N ILE A 180 -21.81 8.29 -4.77
CA ILE A 180 -22.62 7.10 -4.45
C ILE A 180 -22.09 6.37 -3.20
N PRO A 181 -22.86 5.45 -2.57
CA PRO A 181 -22.37 4.69 -1.42
C PRO A 181 -21.08 3.93 -1.73
N LEU A 182 -20.11 3.92 -0.79
CA LEU A 182 -18.74 3.41 -1.01
C LEU A 182 -18.68 1.93 -1.45
N HIS A 183 -19.69 1.14 -1.10
CA HIS A 183 -19.74 -0.30 -1.40
C HIS A 183 -20.61 -0.65 -2.61
N SER A 184 -20.97 0.34 -3.41
CA SER A 184 -21.84 0.16 -4.59
C SER A 184 -21.15 -0.61 -5.72
N ILE A 185 -19.82 -0.51 -5.83
CA ILE A 185 -19.03 -1.19 -6.87
C ILE A 185 -18.33 -2.40 -6.25
N LYS A 186 -18.66 -3.61 -6.72
CA LYS A 186 -18.12 -4.87 -6.21
C LYS A 186 -17.19 -5.51 -7.25
N PRO A 187 -15.88 -5.63 -6.96
CA PRO A 187 -14.96 -6.35 -7.83
C PRO A 187 -15.33 -7.82 -7.97
N ILE A 188 -15.24 -8.35 -9.20
CA ILE A 188 -15.26 -9.80 -9.44
C ILE A 188 -13.88 -10.37 -9.11
N VAL A 189 -13.84 -11.34 -8.21
CA VAL A 189 -12.60 -11.99 -7.78
C VAL A 189 -12.34 -13.25 -8.61
N ILE A 190 -11.15 -13.34 -9.20
CA ILE A 190 -10.69 -14.48 -9.99
C ILE A 190 -9.66 -15.26 -9.17
N SER A 191 -9.87 -16.57 -9.00
CA SER A 191 -8.99 -17.42 -8.20
C SER A 191 -7.55 -17.46 -8.74
N GLU A 192 -6.57 -17.45 -7.85
CA GLU A 192 -5.14 -17.72 -8.10
C GLU A 192 -4.75 -19.20 -7.88
N ASP A 193 -5.73 -20.09 -7.67
CA ASP A 193 -5.47 -21.52 -7.54
C ASP A 193 -4.77 -22.07 -8.80
N HIS A 194 -3.95 -23.11 -8.63
CA HIS A 194 -3.14 -23.67 -9.71
C HIS A 194 -3.96 -24.12 -10.94
N HIS A 195 -5.22 -24.51 -10.75
CA HIS A 195 -6.12 -24.95 -11.82
C HIS A 195 -6.99 -23.82 -12.40
N SER A 196 -6.88 -22.59 -11.87
CA SER A 196 -7.65 -21.44 -12.31
C SER A 196 -7.04 -20.80 -13.55
N ASN A 197 -7.87 -20.55 -14.56
CA ASN A 197 -7.51 -19.76 -15.74
C ASN A 197 -7.63 -18.27 -15.43
N ASN A 198 -6.63 -17.72 -14.74
CA ASN A 198 -6.62 -16.33 -14.33
C ASN A 198 -5.75 -15.48 -15.27
N THR A 199 -6.36 -14.54 -15.99
CA THR A 199 -5.62 -13.64 -16.89
C THR A 199 -4.84 -12.53 -16.15
N LEU A 200 -5.06 -12.38 -14.84
CA LEU A 200 -4.47 -11.32 -14.00
C LEU A 200 -3.28 -11.81 -13.17
N ASP A 201 -3.01 -13.12 -13.15
CA ASP A 201 -1.88 -13.73 -12.47
C ASP A 201 -1.30 -14.88 -13.29
N ASN A 202 0.02 -15.05 -13.26
CA ASN A 202 0.71 -16.03 -14.11
C ASN A 202 1.25 -17.25 -13.35
N ASN A 203 0.84 -17.47 -12.10
CA ASN A 203 1.39 -18.55 -11.29
C ASN A 203 0.95 -19.95 -11.76
N SER A 204 -0.14 -20.08 -12.51
CA SER A 204 -0.63 -21.35 -13.06
C SER A 204 0.11 -21.83 -14.31
N CYS A 205 1.13 -21.11 -14.80
CA CYS A 205 1.91 -21.51 -15.99
C CYS A 205 3.00 -22.55 -15.63
N PRO A 206 2.86 -23.85 -16.03
CA PRO A 206 3.78 -24.92 -15.59
C PRO A 206 5.19 -24.79 -16.19
N SER A 207 5.30 -24.26 -17.41
CA SER A 207 6.57 -24.13 -18.14
C SER A 207 7.39 -22.89 -17.72
N ARG A 208 6.91 -22.11 -16.74
CA ARG A 208 7.57 -20.88 -16.31
C ARG A 208 8.89 -21.18 -15.60
N LYS A 209 10.01 -20.86 -16.27
CA LYS A 209 11.36 -21.03 -15.70
C LYS A 209 11.66 -19.96 -14.65
N SER A 210 12.31 -20.36 -13.55
CA SER A 210 12.83 -19.40 -12.58
C SER A 210 14.03 -18.62 -13.14
N ASN A 211 14.03 -17.30 -12.96
CA ASN A 211 15.08 -16.44 -13.50
C ASN A 211 16.32 -16.43 -12.60
N ARG A 212 17.43 -17.01 -13.08
CA ARG A 212 18.73 -17.06 -12.37
C ARG A 212 19.47 -15.71 -12.33
N LYS A 213 19.08 -14.72 -13.15
CA LYS A 213 19.75 -13.41 -13.24
C LYS A 213 19.75 -12.64 -11.92
N LYS A 214 18.72 -12.81 -11.08
CA LYS A 214 18.66 -12.17 -9.75
C LYS A 214 19.86 -12.52 -8.87
N LYS A 215 20.28 -13.79 -8.86
CA LYS A 215 21.42 -14.25 -8.05
C LYS A 215 22.73 -13.69 -8.60
N GLN A 216 22.88 -13.68 -9.92
CA GLN A 216 24.07 -13.14 -10.58
C GLN A 216 24.22 -11.65 -10.30
N TRP A 217 23.15 -10.86 -10.49
CA TRP A 217 23.19 -9.42 -10.23
C TRP A 217 23.48 -9.09 -8.77
N LEU A 218 22.86 -9.83 -7.82
CA LEU A 218 23.12 -9.67 -6.40
C LEU A 218 24.57 -10.00 -6.02
N LYS A 219 25.24 -10.89 -6.74
CA LYS A 219 26.67 -11.15 -6.54
C LYS A 219 27.51 -9.95 -6.98
N THR A 220 27.12 -9.28 -8.07
CA THR A 220 27.82 -8.11 -8.61
C THR A 220 27.79 -6.91 -7.68
N PHE A 221 26.59 -6.41 -7.32
CA PHE A 221 26.50 -5.18 -6.50
C PHE A 221 26.53 -5.48 -4.99
N GLY A 222 26.05 -6.65 -4.57
CA GLY A 222 25.84 -6.95 -3.15
C GLY A 222 27.13 -7.20 -2.37
N ALA A 223 28.15 -7.80 -2.99
CA ALA A 223 29.36 -8.24 -2.29
C ALA A 223 30.03 -7.09 -1.52
N LYS A 224 30.34 -5.98 -2.20
CA LYS A 224 31.00 -4.82 -1.57
C LYS A 224 30.15 -4.19 -0.45
N ILE A 225 28.83 -4.23 -0.57
CA ILE A 225 27.91 -3.69 0.46
C ILE A 225 27.90 -4.64 1.67
N THR A 226 27.88 -5.94 1.44
CA THR A 226 27.96 -6.96 2.49
C THR A 226 29.27 -6.85 3.26
N ASP A 227 30.39 -6.71 2.58
CA ASP A 227 31.71 -6.53 3.21
C ASP A 227 31.73 -5.28 4.09
N ARG A 228 31.20 -4.15 3.58
CA ARG A 228 31.06 -2.92 4.35
C ARG A 228 30.14 -3.06 5.57
N LEU A 229 29.03 -3.79 5.46
CA LEU A 229 28.16 -4.02 6.62
C LEU A 229 28.85 -4.90 7.67
N ASN A 230 29.59 -5.93 7.25
CA ASN A 230 30.36 -6.77 8.16
C ASN A 230 31.55 -6.03 8.81
N SER A 231 32.15 -5.03 8.15
CA SER A 231 33.17 -4.19 8.78
C SER A 231 32.59 -3.27 9.87
N LEU A 232 31.30 -2.93 9.78
CA LEU A 232 30.57 -2.15 10.79
C LEU A 232 29.99 -3.03 11.90
N ALA A 233 29.90 -4.35 11.70
CA ALA A 233 29.28 -5.30 12.61
C ALA A 233 30.17 -6.54 12.78
N VAL A 234 31.14 -6.44 13.70
CA VAL A 234 32.16 -7.47 13.90
C VAL A 234 31.48 -8.79 14.27
N ASN A 235 31.85 -9.87 13.56
CA ASN A 235 31.28 -11.22 13.72
C ASN A 235 29.78 -11.35 13.37
N ALA A 236 29.13 -10.38 12.72
CA ALA A 236 27.73 -10.52 12.29
C ALA A 236 27.52 -11.59 11.20
N GLY A 237 28.53 -11.82 10.35
CA GLY A 237 28.48 -12.87 9.33
C GLY A 237 27.32 -12.73 8.33
N LEU A 238 27.03 -11.51 7.86
CA LEU A 238 25.99 -11.25 6.86
C LEU A 238 26.38 -11.82 5.49
N ASP A 239 25.39 -12.31 4.74
CA ASP A 239 25.53 -12.68 3.32
C ASP A 239 24.83 -11.67 2.38
N ASN A 240 25.09 -11.74 1.06
CA ASN A 240 24.50 -10.80 0.10
C ASN A 240 22.96 -10.78 0.11
N LYS A 241 22.30 -11.88 0.50
CA LYS A 241 20.84 -11.90 0.58
C LYS A 241 20.35 -11.28 1.90
N ASP A 242 21.14 -11.32 2.97
CA ASP A 242 20.91 -10.54 4.19
C ASP A 242 21.01 -9.05 3.86
N THR A 243 22.03 -8.63 3.11
CA THR A 243 22.18 -7.26 2.61
C THR A 243 20.97 -6.81 1.78
N LEU A 244 20.54 -7.63 0.80
CA LEU A 244 19.34 -7.30 0.03
C LEU A 244 18.10 -7.17 0.92
N ALA A 245 17.95 -8.03 1.92
CA ALA A 245 16.82 -7.94 2.85
C ALA A 245 16.85 -6.65 3.66
N LEU A 246 18.01 -6.22 4.14
CA LEU A 246 18.16 -4.95 4.87
C LEU A 246 17.84 -3.74 3.98
N MET A 247 18.25 -3.75 2.71
CA MET A 247 17.87 -2.71 1.73
C MET A 247 16.37 -2.68 1.46
N GLN A 248 15.71 -3.84 1.44
CA GLN A 248 14.25 -3.88 1.32
C GLN A 248 13.57 -3.37 2.59
N ALA A 249 14.14 -3.68 3.75
CA ALA A 249 13.62 -3.23 5.04
C ALA A 249 13.68 -1.69 5.17
N SER A 250 14.78 -1.06 4.75
CA SER A 250 14.93 0.40 4.83
C SER A 250 13.87 1.19 4.08
N LEU A 251 13.25 0.60 3.05
CA LEU A 251 12.18 1.24 2.27
C LEU A 251 10.80 1.14 2.93
N LEU A 252 10.67 0.31 3.97
CA LEU A 252 9.43 0.06 4.69
C LEU A 252 9.41 0.78 6.05
N PHE A 253 10.54 1.36 6.44
CA PHE A 253 10.69 2.13 7.67
C PHE A 253 10.48 3.61 7.37
N LEU A 254 9.22 3.99 7.12
CA LEU A 254 8.82 5.38 6.99
C LEU A 254 8.86 6.15 8.33
N LYS A 255 9.23 5.50 9.43
CA LYS A 255 9.57 6.15 10.70
C LYS A 255 10.64 5.32 11.42
N PRO A 256 11.78 5.89 11.86
CA PRO A 256 12.59 5.22 12.87
C PRO A 256 11.69 4.96 14.10
N PRO A 257 11.83 3.82 14.79
CA PRO A 257 11.06 3.58 16.00
C PRO A 257 11.26 4.77 16.94
N SER A 258 10.15 5.32 17.45
CA SER A 258 10.18 6.42 18.41
C SER A 258 11.19 6.06 19.51
N PRO A 259 12.08 6.98 19.92
CA PRO A 259 12.84 6.76 21.14
C PRO A 259 11.82 6.54 22.26
N SER A 260 11.93 5.40 22.93
CA SER A 260 11.21 5.07 24.15
C SER A 260 11.48 6.10 25.23
#